data_AF-A0A1Q8KVK0-F1
#
_entry.id   AF-A0A1Q8KVK0-F1
#
_cell.length_a   1.000
_cell.length_b   1.000
_cell.length_c   1.000
_cell.angle_alpha   90.00
_cell.angle_beta   90.00
_cell.angle_gamma   90.00
#
_symmetry.space_group_name_H-M   'P 1'
#
loop_
_entity.id
_entity.type
_entity.pdbx_description
1 polymer ?
#
loop_
_entity_poly.entity_id
_entity_poly.type
_entity_poly.pdbx_seq_one_letter_code
_entity_poly.pdbx_strand_id
1 'polypeptide(L)'
;MAESQETAEATPEERRALFRVVRGTPADDELAALTAVLAAAASAGGPAETERAPDLWSHPAAQLRAPLVAGPGAWRASGLPR
;
A
#
# COMPACT_ATOMS: atom_id res chain seq x y z
N MET A 1 3.08 -26.57 24.50
CA MET A 1 3.51 -27.19 23.24
C MET A 1 2.64 -26.60 22.14
N ALA A 2 3.12 -25.57 21.45
CA ALA A 2 2.48 -25.04 20.26
C ALA A 2 3.34 -25.50 19.10
N GLU A 3 2.73 -26.25 18.20
CA GLU A 3 3.35 -26.80 17.00
C GLU A 3 3.86 -25.63 16.15
N SER A 4 5.18 -25.46 16.12
CA SER A 4 5.88 -24.54 15.23
C SER A 4 5.52 -24.95 13.82
N GLN A 5 4.75 -24.12 13.11
CA GLN A 5 4.48 -24.38 11.71
C GLN A 5 5.80 -24.37 10.94
N GLU A 6 6.10 -25.54 10.39
CA GLU A 6 7.22 -25.81 9.51
C GLU A 6 7.08 -24.93 8.26
N THR A 7 8.04 -24.04 8.07
CA THR A 7 8.14 -23.18 6.89
C THR A 7 8.40 -24.05 5.66
N ALA A 8 7.35 -24.61 5.06
CA ALA A 8 7.45 -25.35 3.81
C ALA A 8 7.98 -24.41 2.72
N GLU A 9 9.08 -24.80 2.07
CA GLU A 9 9.73 -23.99 1.05
C GLU A 9 8.83 -23.89 -0.20
N ALA A 10 8.40 -22.67 -0.53
CA ALA A 10 7.55 -22.42 -1.70
C ALA A 10 8.28 -22.80 -3.00
N THR A 11 7.59 -23.54 -3.86
CA THR A 11 8.06 -23.98 -5.18
C THR A 11 8.30 -22.80 -6.12
N PRO A 12 9.16 -22.96 -7.15
CA PRO A 12 9.44 -21.88 -8.11
C PRO A 12 8.19 -21.37 -8.85
N GLU A 13 7.16 -22.21 -9.04
CA GLU A 13 5.90 -21.78 -9.64
C GLU A 13 5.08 -20.92 -8.68
N GLU A 14 5.01 -21.30 -7.40
CA GLU A 14 4.34 -20.50 -6.38
C GLU A 14 4.98 -19.13 -6.19
N ARG A 15 6.30 -19.01 -6.36
CA ARG A 15 7.01 -17.73 -6.32
C ARG A 15 6.70 -16.83 -7.52
N ARG A 16 6.27 -17.41 -8.65
CA ARG A 16 5.90 -16.68 -9.88
C ARG A 16 4.41 -16.31 -9.92
N ALA A 17 3.58 -16.93 -9.08
CA ALA A 17 2.15 -16.64 -9.04
C ALA A 17 1.88 -15.21 -8.55
N LEU A 18 0.97 -14.51 -9.23
CA LEU A 18 0.58 -13.13 -8.87
C LEU A 18 -0.19 -13.06 -7.54
N PHE A 19 -0.97 -14.09 -7.23
CA PHE A 19 -1.71 -14.23 -5.97
C PHE A 19 -2.05 -15.70 -5.69
N ARG A 20 -2.48 -16.00 -4.46
CA ARG A 20 -2.95 -17.33 -4.02
C ARG A 20 -4.26 -17.21 -3.26
N VAL A 21 -5.21 -18.09 -3.55
CA VAL A 21 -6.43 -18.25 -2.74
C VAL A 21 -6.08 -19.08 -1.52
N VAL A 22 -6.05 -18.46 -0.34
CA VAL A 22 -5.71 -19.14 0.94
C VAL A 22 -6.93 -19.89 1.51
N ARG A 23 -8.14 -19.39 1.24
CA ARG A 23 -9.39 -19.97 1.76
C ARG A 23 -10.55 -19.72 0.79
N GLY A 24 -11.47 -20.67 0.73
CA GLY A 24 -12.67 -20.61 -0.10
C GLY A 24 -12.49 -21.35 -1.42
N THR A 25 -13.59 -21.47 -2.17
CA THR A 25 -13.62 -22.09 -3.50
C THR A 25 -14.31 -21.11 -4.44
N PRO A 26 -13.57 -20.10 -4.96
CA PRO A 26 -14.15 -19.10 -5.84
C PRO A 26 -14.63 -19.78 -7.12
N ALA A 27 -15.69 -19.23 -7.70
CA ALA A 27 -16.14 -19.62 -9.02
C ALA A 27 -15.21 -19.06 -10.11
N ASP A 28 -15.29 -19.62 -11.32
CA ASP A 28 -14.42 -19.26 -12.44
C ASP A 28 -14.56 -17.78 -12.85
N ASP A 29 -15.77 -17.23 -12.74
CA ASP A 29 -16.08 -15.83 -13.02
C ASP A 29 -15.46 -14.87 -11.99
N GLU A 30 -15.47 -15.25 -10.71
CA GLU A 30 -14.81 -14.48 -9.65
C GLU A 30 -13.29 -14.43 -9.84
N LEU A 31 -12.67 -15.56 -10.20
CA LEU A 31 -11.24 -15.62 -10.52
C LEU A 31 -10.89 -14.78 -11.75
N ALA A 32 -11.73 -14.83 -12.79
CA ALA A 32 -11.55 -14.02 -13.99
C ALA A 32 -11.65 -12.52 -13.67
N ALA A 33 -12.66 -12.12 -12.89
CA ALA A 33 -12.86 -10.72 -12.48
C ALA A 33 -11.67 -10.18 -11.68
N LEU A 34 -11.20 -10.93 -10.68
CA LEU A 34 -10.03 -10.54 -9.88
C LEU A 34 -8.77 -10.40 -10.75
N THR A 35 -8.54 -11.36 -11.64
CA THR A 35 -7.38 -11.35 -12.55
C THR A 35 -7.42 -10.14 -13.48
N ALA A 36 -8.59 -9.80 -14.03
CA ALA A 36 -8.77 -8.63 -14.89
C ALA A 36 -8.45 -7.32 -14.14
N VAL A 37 -8.91 -7.18 -12.90
CA VAL A 37 -8.63 -6.00 -12.06
C VAL A 37 -7.14 -5.88 -11.76
N LEU A 38 -6.47 -6.98 -11.39
CA LEU A 38 -5.04 -6.98 -11.12
C LEU A 38 -4.21 -6.63 -12.37
N ALA A 39 -4.57 -7.19 -13.53
CA ALA A 39 -3.93 -6.86 -14.79
C ALA A 39 -4.11 -5.38 -15.18
N ALA A 40 -5.31 -4.83 -14.99
CA ALA A 40 -5.59 -3.42 -15.21
C ALA A 40 -4.78 -2.52 -14.26
N ALA A 41 -4.72 -2.86 -12.97
CA ALA A 41 -3.95 -2.12 -11.98
C ALA A 41 -2.44 -2.15 -12.27
N ALA A 42 -1.90 -3.30 -12.72
CA ALA A 42 -0.50 -3.42 -13.12
C ALA A 42 -0.17 -2.66 -14.42
N SER A 43 -1.15 -2.52 -15.32
CA SER A 43 -0.99 -1.81 -16.60
C SER A 43 -1.21 -0.31 -16.49
N ALA A 44 -1.93 0.14 -15.44
CA ALA A 44 -2.03 1.54 -15.10
C ALA A 44 -0.63 2.00 -14.67
N GLY A 45 0.12 2.60 -15.60
CA GLY A 45 1.40 3.22 -15.32
C GLY A 45 1.31 4.04 -14.03
N GLY A 46 2.36 3.94 -13.19
CA GLY A 46 2.39 4.59 -11.88
C GLY A 46 1.97 6.06 -11.98
N PRO A 47 1.37 6.63 -10.92
CA PRO A 47 0.91 8.01 -10.93
C PRO A 47 2.02 8.89 -11.49
N ALA A 48 1.67 9.75 -12.45
CA ALA A 48 2.60 10.74 -12.99
C ALA A 48 3.34 11.35 -11.82
N GLU A 49 4.69 11.38 -11.92
CA GLU A 49 5.60 11.77 -10.86
C GLU A 49 5.18 13.15 -10.36
N THR A 50 4.29 13.15 -9.37
CA THR A 50 3.79 14.37 -8.76
C THR A 50 4.93 14.79 -7.87
N GLU A 51 5.37 16.02 -8.06
CA GLU A 51 6.43 16.62 -7.27
C GLU A 51 6.18 16.26 -5.81
N ARG A 52 7.10 15.47 -5.24
CA ARG A 52 6.88 14.85 -3.94
C ARG A 52 6.61 15.99 -2.96
N ALA A 53 5.42 15.99 -2.37
CA ALA A 53 5.10 16.97 -1.34
C ALA A 53 6.21 16.91 -0.27
N PRO A 54 6.69 18.07 0.21
CA PRO A 54 7.76 18.09 1.19
C PRO A 54 7.35 17.24 2.41
N ASP A 55 8.30 16.44 2.91
CA ASP A 55 8.08 15.64 4.09
C ASP A 55 7.88 16.56 5.29
N LEU A 56 6.63 16.64 5.76
CA LEU A 56 6.25 17.52 6.85
C LEU A 56 6.62 16.94 8.24
N TRP A 57 6.90 15.64 8.32
CA TRP A 57 7.25 14.94 9.57
C TRP A 57 8.73 15.14 9.95
N SER A 58 9.62 15.24 8.97
CA SER A 58 11.04 15.54 9.21
C SER A 58 11.38 17.02 9.12
N HIS A 59 10.38 17.87 8.87
CA HIS A 59 10.60 19.29 8.61
C HIS A 59 11.05 20.03 9.88
N PRO A 60 12.21 20.72 9.91
CA PRO A 60 12.74 21.33 11.14
C PRO A 60 11.80 22.31 11.86
N ALA A 61 10.91 22.99 11.14
CA ALA A 61 9.88 23.86 11.73
C ALA A 61 8.91 23.12 12.66
N ALA A 62 8.84 21.79 12.58
CA ALA A 62 8.17 20.93 13.53
C ALA A 62 8.62 21.13 14.98
N GLN A 63 9.94 21.31 15.16
CA GLN A 63 10.57 21.45 16.48
C GLN A 63 10.29 22.82 17.12
N LEU A 64 9.65 23.73 16.38
CA LEU A 64 9.35 25.09 16.81
C LEU A 64 7.83 25.26 16.98
N ARG A 65 7.43 26.05 17.98
CA ARG A 65 6.01 26.38 18.18
C ARG A 65 5.59 27.44 17.14
N ALA A 66 4.99 26.99 16.04
CA ALA A 66 4.51 27.86 14.97
C ALA A 66 2.97 28.02 14.98
N PRO A 67 2.44 29.22 14.63
CA PRO A 67 1.02 29.44 14.47
C PRO A 67 0.44 28.58 13.33
N LEU A 68 -0.84 28.25 13.41
CA LEU A 68 -1.55 27.55 12.35
C LEU A 68 -1.84 28.53 11.19
N VAL A 69 -1.44 28.17 9.98
CA VAL A 69 -1.67 28.97 8.76
C VAL A 69 -2.80 28.33 7.96
N ALA A 70 -3.77 29.11 7.51
CA ALA A 70 -4.84 28.62 6.65
C ALA A 70 -4.34 28.44 5.21
N GLY A 71 -4.69 27.33 4.56
CA GLY A 71 -4.33 27.06 3.17
C GLY A 71 -4.62 25.62 2.73
N PRO A 72 -4.52 25.32 1.43
CA PRO A 72 -4.66 23.95 0.92
C PRO A 72 -3.73 22.98 1.66
N GLY A 73 -4.28 21.89 2.19
CA GLY A 73 -3.51 20.88 2.93
C GLY A 73 -3.19 21.23 4.39
N ALA A 74 -3.44 22.46 4.86
CA ALA A 74 -3.09 22.90 6.21
C ALA A 74 -3.81 22.10 7.32
N TRP A 75 -5.04 21.66 7.09
CA TRP A 75 -5.80 20.84 8.05
C TRP A 75 -5.21 19.43 8.23
N ARG A 76 -4.66 18.84 7.16
CA ARG A 76 -3.95 17.56 7.26
C ARG A 76 -2.62 17.72 7.99
N ALA A 77 -1.95 18.85 7.77
CA ALA A 77 -0.68 19.19 8.43
C ALA A 77 -0.85 19.60 9.92
N SER A 78 -2.07 19.89 10.40
CA SER A 78 -2.28 20.31 11.80
C SER A 78 -2.43 19.16 12.80
N GLY A 79 -2.81 17.95 12.33
CA GLY A 79 -3.12 16.79 13.19
C GLY A 79 -2.05 15.70 13.19
N LEU A 80 -1.04 15.81 12.32
CA LEU A 80 0.12 14.92 12.33
C LEU A 80 1.18 15.49 13.27
N PRO A 81 1.85 14.66 14.09
CA PRO A 81 3.02 15.07 14.86
C PRO A 81 3.99 15.82 13.96
N ARG A 82 4.34 17.02 14.42
CA ARG A 82 5.40 17.82 13.88
C ARG A 82 6.71 17.08 14.11
#